data_AF-A0A1H9SIQ5-F1
#
_entry.id   AF-A0A1H9SIQ5-F1
#
_cell.length_a   1.000
_cell.length_b   1.000
_cell.length_c   1.000
_cell.angle_alpha   90.00
_cell.angle_beta   90.00
_cell.angle_gamma   90.00
#
_symmetry.space_group_name_H-M   'P 1'
#
loop_
_entity.id
_entity.type
_entity.pdbx_description
1 polymer ?
#
loop_
_entity_poly.entity_id
_entity_poly.type
_entity_poly.pdbx_seq_one_letter_code
_entity_poly.pdbx_strand_id
1 'polypeptide(L)'
;MGNNSIRKLLSVTMSMVMVCSLGTGCGKLLTRGGVDPDSTSVSDTTSKDSETNLSENNSIESEEVPKSDGASDSSDNTPILLLHTDSDYAVNSKNNPAIHVNYNYLALDKEYAQSHEALDKALESANEEILALESECFDQAKEDLSGSDDYTFDANYYTFFRRADGKYLSFINECCTFGTFDFDYYSFIAHSYYVESGKEIELSDIVADEDAFYTILSEKVKAVVDDDLFIYMGEYSNKDAEDFVKEIKDSLEDGTCSFTLDPQGVTFWFDSNVFSPMCASATVLFCEDEDNTIFNDEFSKDIPDEWVMQMPTGDRTYFDADGDGEENSVIASVTYGFNTGGEYEYLYVSGFHLAYEEDSKSYSPEYEGSAGDYNFFLYHKGDKNLIIEDHDEFGYGEMSCYILEDGKIKDGDGINAGLAYSWDNAEDSEDIAPVFLPVNMNKVLVIEEVGGEEGESIACYLSVSEDGKLTLTEIDEDGDEDSEEADNKGGKSDDKEVYGVRLSRGFLRADSL
;
A
#
# COMPACT_ATOMS: atom_id res chain seq x y z
N MET A 1 2.16 35.87 49.50
CA MET A 1 0.78 35.43 49.79
C MET A 1 0.16 35.08 48.43
N GLY A 2 0.08 33.85 47.95
CA GLY A 2 0.13 32.53 48.61
C GLY A 2 -1.25 31.87 48.55
N ASN A 3 -1.41 30.90 47.63
CA ASN A 3 -2.36 29.77 47.52
C ASN A 3 -2.77 29.61 46.05
N ASN A 4 -2.27 28.65 45.26
CA ASN A 4 -2.18 27.19 45.44
C ASN A 4 -3.49 26.53 45.87
N SER A 5 -4.19 25.95 44.90
CA SER A 5 -4.99 24.72 45.00
C SER A 5 -5.50 24.36 43.60
N ILE A 6 -5.60 23.12 43.13
CA ILE A 6 -5.04 21.81 43.49
C ILE A 6 -5.24 21.01 42.18
N ARG A 7 -4.21 20.30 41.71
CA ARG A 7 -4.33 19.29 40.65
C ARG A 7 -5.37 18.24 41.07
N LYS A 8 -6.25 17.84 40.16
CA LYS A 8 -6.86 16.51 40.20
C LYS A 8 -6.65 15.83 38.85
N LEU A 9 -5.54 15.09 38.82
CA LEU A 9 -5.36 13.88 38.03
C LEU A 9 -6.58 12.96 38.26
N LEU A 10 -7.22 12.51 37.19
CA LEU A 10 -7.97 11.26 37.20
C LEU A 10 -7.22 10.30 36.28
N SER A 11 -6.20 9.69 36.88
CA SER A 11 -5.57 8.46 36.41
C SER A 11 -6.60 7.36 36.54
N VAL A 12 -7.17 6.90 35.43
CA VAL A 12 -7.85 5.61 35.37
C VAL A 12 -6.90 4.64 34.69
N THR A 13 -6.02 4.06 35.50
CA THR A 13 -5.26 2.86 35.13
C THR A 13 -6.27 1.72 35.02
N MET A 14 -6.65 1.36 33.79
CA MET A 14 -7.27 0.08 33.50
C MET A 14 -6.16 -0.83 32.94
N SER A 15 -5.47 -1.49 33.85
CA SER A 15 -4.50 -2.53 33.50
C SER A 15 -5.26 -3.78 33.06
N MET A 16 -5.48 -3.92 31.75
CA MET A 16 -5.73 -5.22 31.14
C MET A 16 -4.41 -5.69 30.55
N VAL A 17 -3.77 -6.62 31.27
CA VAL A 17 -2.65 -7.38 30.71
C VAL A 17 -3.28 -8.35 29.71
N MET A 18 -3.39 -7.94 28.45
CA MET A 18 -3.59 -8.88 27.37
C MET A 18 -2.19 -9.31 26.93
N VAL A 19 -1.86 -10.56 27.24
CA VAL A 19 -0.70 -11.23 26.67
C VAL A 19 -1.11 -11.51 25.22
N CYS A 20 -0.77 -10.61 24.29
CA CYS A 20 -0.78 -10.96 22.88
C CYS A 20 0.27 -12.06 22.72
N SER A 21 -0.20 -13.28 22.64
CA SER A 21 0.61 -14.44 22.31
C SER A 21 1.15 -14.23 20.90
N LEU A 22 2.42 -13.86 20.86
CA LEU A 22 3.35 -14.10 19.76
C LEU A 22 3.08 -15.48 19.15
N GLY A 23 2.41 -15.50 18.00
CA GLY A 23 2.23 -16.66 17.16
C GLY A 23 3.31 -16.69 16.09
N THR A 24 4.48 -17.22 16.45
CA THR A 24 5.56 -17.56 15.52
C THR A 24 5.02 -18.40 14.35
N GLY A 25 5.38 -18.00 13.12
CA GLY A 25 5.12 -18.75 11.90
C GLY A 25 5.76 -20.16 11.85
N CYS A 26 5.42 -20.85 10.75
CA CYS A 26 5.83 -22.18 10.29
C CYS A 26 5.06 -23.42 10.83
N GLY A 27 4.13 -23.94 10.02
CA GLY A 27 3.47 -25.22 10.29
C GLY A 27 2.78 -25.90 9.11
N LYS A 28 3.56 -26.52 8.22
CA LYS A 28 3.20 -27.58 7.26
C LYS A 28 1.79 -28.18 7.42
N LEU A 29 1.04 -28.12 6.31
CA LEU A 29 -0.03 -29.04 5.91
C LEU A 29 0.24 -30.49 6.38
N LEU A 30 -0.48 -30.94 7.40
CA LEU A 30 -0.64 -32.36 7.69
C LEU A 30 -2.12 -32.70 7.86
N THR A 31 -2.56 -33.50 6.90
CA THR A 31 -3.82 -34.23 6.81
C THR A 31 -4.39 -34.69 8.15
N ARG A 32 -5.63 -34.27 8.40
CA ARG A 32 -6.52 -34.70 9.47
C ARG A 32 -6.90 -36.19 9.30
N GLY A 33 -6.32 -37.06 10.12
CA GLY A 33 -6.74 -38.45 10.32
C GLY A 33 -7.04 -38.69 11.79
N GLY A 34 -8.29 -39.04 12.12
CA GLY A 34 -8.79 -39.02 13.49
C GLY A 34 -8.58 -40.29 14.34
N VAL A 35 -9.07 -40.14 15.58
CA VAL A 35 -9.54 -41.12 16.58
C VAL A 35 -8.56 -41.51 17.71
N ASP A 36 -8.85 -40.89 18.86
CA ASP A 36 -8.87 -41.31 20.28
C ASP A 36 -7.65 -41.98 20.99
N PRO A 37 -7.51 -41.72 22.31
CA PRO A 37 -6.33 -42.00 23.09
C PRO A 37 -6.41 -43.35 23.82
N ASP A 38 -5.30 -44.07 23.91
CA ASP A 38 -5.00 -44.78 25.14
C ASP A 38 -3.51 -45.16 25.28
N SER A 39 -3.06 -45.12 26.54
CA SER A 39 -1.97 -45.91 27.13
C SER A 39 -0.49 -45.45 27.00
N THR A 40 -0.01 -44.93 28.13
CA THR A 40 1.19 -45.34 28.91
C THR A 40 2.60 -45.42 28.27
N SER A 41 3.47 -44.61 28.89
CA SER A 41 4.75 -44.98 29.56
C SER A 41 6.05 -45.21 28.77
N VAL A 42 7.01 -44.32 29.09
CA VAL A 42 8.35 -44.59 29.68
C VAL A 42 9.52 -45.02 28.76
N SER A 43 10.56 -44.18 28.88
CA SER A 43 12.02 -44.40 28.94
C SER A 43 12.87 -44.63 27.68
N ASP A 44 13.87 -43.73 27.59
CA ASP A 44 15.31 -43.99 27.62
C ASP A 44 16.11 -44.37 26.36
N THR A 45 16.91 -43.36 25.97
CA THR A 45 18.38 -43.39 25.80
C THR A 45 19.06 -44.00 24.56
N THR A 46 19.94 -43.14 24.03
CA THR A 46 21.33 -43.36 23.57
C THR A 46 21.63 -43.92 22.17
N SER A 47 22.17 -43.00 21.36
CA SER A 47 23.51 -43.02 20.72
C SER A 47 23.86 -44.14 19.73
N LYS A 48 24.16 -43.77 18.47
CA LYS A 48 25.53 -43.66 17.93
C LYS A 48 25.57 -43.51 16.39
N ASP A 49 26.39 -42.55 15.97
CA ASP A 49 27.38 -42.55 14.88
C ASP A 49 27.21 -43.51 13.69
N SER A 50 27.24 -42.91 12.49
CA SER A 50 28.22 -43.31 11.48
C SER A 50 28.50 -42.18 10.50
N GLU A 51 29.73 -41.64 10.56
CA GLU A 51 30.35 -40.89 9.47
C GLU A 51 30.57 -41.81 8.26
N THR A 52 30.50 -41.25 7.06
CA THR A 52 31.36 -41.69 5.95
C THR A 52 31.66 -40.50 5.05
N ASN A 53 32.91 -40.04 5.12
CA ASN A 53 33.55 -39.16 4.15
C ASN A 53 33.68 -39.86 2.79
N LEU A 54 33.52 -39.12 1.69
CA LEU A 54 34.37 -39.22 0.48
C LEU A 54 34.19 -37.95 -0.37
N SER A 55 35.27 -37.17 -0.43
CA SER A 55 35.52 -36.07 -1.36
C SER A 55 35.86 -36.57 -2.77
N GLU A 56 35.42 -35.88 -3.82
CA GLU A 56 36.31 -35.22 -4.82
C GLU A 56 35.51 -34.57 -5.97
N ASN A 57 35.81 -33.28 -6.18
CA ASN A 57 35.74 -32.44 -7.38
C ASN A 57 35.04 -32.97 -8.65
N ASN A 58 34.07 -32.19 -9.13
CA ASN A 58 34.08 -31.71 -10.52
C ASN A 58 33.42 -30.33 -10.63
N SER A 59 34.08 -29.51 -11.44
CA SER A 59 33.85 -28.11 -11.73
C SER A 59 32.72 -27.86 -12.75
N ILE A 60 31.96 -26.79 -12.51
CA ILE A 60 31.29 -25.87 -13.45
C ILE A 60 30.12 -26.43 -14.27
N GLU A 61 28.92 -25.96 -13.95
CA GLU A 61 27.99 -25.34 -14.90
C GLU A 61 27.24 -24.23 -14.15
N SER A 62 27.69 -22.99 -14.38
CA SER A 62 26.98 -21.77 -14.02
C SER A 62 25.83 -21.60 -15.01
N GLU A 63 24.59 -21.66 -14.55
CA GLU A 63 23.44 -21.25 -15.36
C GLU A 63 23.55 -19.75 -15.63
N GLU A 64 23.86 -19.40 -16.88
CA GLU A 64 23.77 -18.03 -17.38
C GLU A 64 22.30 -17.60 -17.36
N VAL A 65 22.00 -16.60 -16.54
CA VAL A 65 20.77 -15.80 -16.62
C VAL A 65 20.73 -15.16 -18.02
N PRO A 66 19.64 -15.32 -18.80
CA PRO A 66 19.59 -14.78 -20.15
C PRO A 66 19.52 -13.24 -20.09
N LYS A 67 20.58 -12.59 -20.60
CA LYS A 67 20.54 -11.16 -20.94
C LYS A 67 19.55 -10.96 -22.09
N SER A 68 18.48 -10.23 -21.80
CA SER A 68 17.56 -9.67 -22.78
C SER A 68 18.05 -8.28 -23.20
N ASP A 69 18.76 -8.22 -24.34
CA ASP A 69 18.93 -6.99 -25.11
C ASP A 69 17.69 -6.84 -25.99
N GLY A 70 16.84 -5.86 -25.69
CA GLY A 70 15.66 -5.57 -26.51
C GLY A 70 14.84 -4.42 -25.96
N ALA A 71 15.21 -3.19 -26.30
CA ALA A 71 14.37 -2.01 -26.14
C ALA A 71 13.09 -2.17 -26.97
N SER A 72 12.06 -2.71 -26.34
CA SER A 72 10.66 -2.53 -26.67
C SER A 72 10.15 -1.39 -25.79
N ASP A 73 9.37 -0.46 -26.35
CA ASP A 73 8.73 0.61 -25.56
C ASP A 73 8.07 -0.01 -24.31
N SER A 74 8.48 0.46 -23.14
CA SER A 74 8.28 -0.19 -21.83
C SER A 74 6.88 -0.03 -21.24
N SER A 75 5.94 0.61 -21.95
CA SER A 75 4.58 0.84 -21.45
C SER A 75 3.62 -0.34 -21.62
N ASP A 76 3.97 -1.35 -22.42
CA ASP A 76 3.05 -2.43 -22.82
C ASP A 76 3.02 -3.62 -21.83
N ASN A 77 3.88 -3.64 -20.80
CA ASN A 77 3.94 -4.74 -19.81
C ASN A 77 3.68 -4.29 -18.36
N THR A 78 3.21 -3.06 -18.14
CA THR A 78 2.87 -2.60 -16.78
C THR A 78 1.60 -3.32 -16.31
N PRO A 79 1.58 -3.89 -15.09
CA PRO A 79 0.39 -4.54 -14.53
C PRO A 79 -0.82 -3.62 -14.51
N ILE A 80 -1.96 -4.08 -15.04
CA ILE A 80 -3.23 -3.37 -14.89
C ILE A 80 -3.83 -3.81 -13.55
N LEU A 81 -3.73 -2.94 -12.55
CA LEU A 81 -4.13 -3.23 -11.17
C LEU A 81 -5.55 -2.75 -10.87
N LEU A 82 -6.26 -3.58 -10.12
CA LEU A 82 -7.57 -3.30 -9.54
C LEU A 82 -7.45 -3.35 -8.02
N LEU A 83 -8.05 -2.37 -7.34
CA LEU A 83 -8.23 -2.39 -5.90
C LEU A 83 -9.65 -2.85 -5.60
N HIS A 84 -9.76 -4.02 -4.99
CA HIS A 84 -11.01 -4.52 -4.43
C HIS A 84 -11.17 -3.99 -3.01
N THR A 85 -12.41 -3.68 -2.62
CA THR A 85 -12.77 -3.20 -1.28
C THR A 85 -13.99 -3.96 -0.81
N ASP A 86 -13.91 -4.50 0.38
CA ASP A 86 -15.02 -5.19 1.04
C ASP A 86 -15.03 -4.86 2.54
N SER A 87 -16.12 -5.20 3.21
CA SER A 87 -16.32 -4.92 4.62
C SER A 87 -17.09 -6.02 5.32
N ASP A 88 -16.66 -6.33 6.53
CA ASP A 88 -17.33 -7.25 7.43
C ASP A 88 -17.88 -6.49 8.64
N TYR A 89 -19.11 -6.81 9.06
CA TYR A 89 -19.73 -6.16 10.20
C TYR A 89 -20.49 -7.11 11.12
N ALA A 90 -20.54 -6.76 12.40
CA ALA A 90 -21.38 -7.42 13.37
C ALA A 90 -22.14 -6.42 14.25
N VAL A 91 -23.35 -6.82 14.65
CA VAL A 91 -24.20 -6.04 15.56
C VAL A 91 -24.25 -6.66 16.95
N ASN A 92 -24.35 -5.83 17.98
CA ASN A 92 -24.56 -6.29 19.35
C ASN A 92 -25.99 -6.82 19.59
N SER A 93 -26.27 -7.27 20.82
CA SER A 93 -27.59 -7.81 21.18
C SER A 93 -28.76 -6.80 21.08
N LYS A 94 -28.45 -5.50 20.99
CA LYS A 94 -29.40 -4.39 20.80
C LYS A 94 -29.57 -3.99 19.34
N ASN A 95 -28.92 -4.69 18.41
CA ASN A 95 -28.92 -4.42 16.98
C ASN A 95 -28.24 -3.09 16.60
N ASN A 96 -27.22 -2.68 17.37
CA ASN A 96 -26.33 -1.58 17.00
C ASN A 96 -25.06 -2.15 16.34
N PRO A 97 -24.48 -1.49 15.32
CA PRO A 97 -23.15 -1.80 14.83
C PRO A 97 -22.15 -1.79 15.98
N ALA A 98 -21.31 -2.82 16.05
CA ALA A 98 -20.36 -3.01 17.13
C ALA A 98 -19.01 -3.52 16.64
N ILE A 99 -18.96 -4.17 15.48
CA ILE A 99 -17.71 -4.54 14.84
C ILE A 99 -17.82 -4.09 13.39
N HIS A 100 -16.80 -3.40 12.90
CA HIS A 100 -16.62 -3.01 11.52
C HIS A 100 -15.19 -3.30 11.10
N VAL A 101 -15.01 -4.06 10.03
CA VAL A 101 -13.70 -4.35 9.48
C VAL A 101 -13.76 -4.05 7.99
N ASN A 102 -13.00 -3.06 7.53
CA ASN A 102 -12.82 -2.80 6.11
C ASN A 102 -11.53 -3.44 5.65
N TYR A 103 -11.51 -3.98 4.44
CA TYR A 103 -10.29 -4.53 3.87
C TYR A 103 -10.25 -4.37 2.36
N ASN A 104 -9.05 -4.12 1.86
CA ASN A 104 -8.79 -3.93 0.45
C ASN A 104 -7.64 -4.82 0.00
N TYR A 105 -7.69 -5.29 -1.23
CA TYR A 105 -6.65 -6.14 -1.81
C TYR A 105 -6.47 -5.88 -3.31
N LEU A 106 -5.31 -6.25 -3.84
CA LEU A 106 -4.97 -6.03 -5.24
C LEU A 106 -5.29 -7.27 -6.08
N ALA A 107 -5.84 -7.02 -7.27
CA ALA A 107 -5.99 -8.03 -8.31
C ALA A 107 -5.48 -7.49 -9.65
N LEU A 108 -5.17 -8.39 -10.57
CA LEU A 108 -4.94 -8.03 -11.96
C LEU A 108 -6.28 -7.95 -12.70
N ASP A 109 -6.37 -7.04 -13.67
CA ASP A 109 -7.45 -7.09 -14.65
C ASP A 109 -7.54 -8.48 -15.31
N LYS A 110 -8.76 -8.98 -15.53
CA LYS A 110 -9.03 -10.33 -16.06
C LYS A 110 -8.35 -10.62 -17.40
N GLU A 111 -8.16 -9.63 -18.28
CA GLU A 111 -7.43 -9.84 -19.54
C GLU A 111 -5.92 -9.88 -19.30
N TYR A 112 -5.41 -8.99 -18.45
CA TYR A 112 -3.99 -8.99 -18.08
C TYR A 112 -3.57 -10.28 -17.36
N ALA A 113 -4.38 -10.74 -16.41
CA ALA A 113 -4.20 -11.97 -15.63
C ALA A 113 -4.00 -13.22 -16.52
N GLN A 114 -4.73 -13.32 -17.64
CA GLN A 114 -4.61 -14.46 -18.57
C GLN A 114 -3.22 -14.57 -19.20
N SER A 115 -2.53 -13.44 -19.38
CA SER A 115 -1.16 -13.41 -19.91
C SER A 115 -0.09 -13.49 -18.82
N HIS A 116 -0.49 -13.30 -17.55
CA HIS A 116 0.40 -13.22 -16.38
C HIS A 116 -0.06 -14.16 -15.24
N GLU A 117 -0.47 -15.39 -15.57
CA GLU A 117 -1.06 -16.34 -14.62
C GLU A 117 -0.18 -16.68 -13.39
N ALA A 118 1.13 -16.46 -13.46
CA ALA A 118 2.03 -16.70 -12.35
C ALA A 118 2.00 -15.55 -11.34
N LEU A 119 1.96 -14.30 -11.83
CA LEU A 119 1.79 -13.12 -11.00
C LEU A 119 0.40 -13.08 -10.37
N ASP A 120 -0.63 -13.43 -11.14
CA ASP A 120 -2.02 -13.52 -10.68
C ASP A 120 -2.15 -14.45 -9.46
N LYS A 121 -1.59 -15.67 -9.55
CA LYS A 121 -1.55 -16.63 -8.42
C LYS A 121 -0.75 -16.13 -7.22
N ALA A 122 0.29 -15.34 -7.45
CA ALA A 122 1.08 -14.76 -6.36
C ALA A 122 0.26 -13.73 -5.60
N LEU A 123 -0.49 -12.87 -6.32
CA LEU A 123 -1.43 -11.93 -5.73
C LEU A 123 -2.58 -12.64 -5.00
N GLU A 124 -3.18 -13.68 -5.59
CA GLU A 124 -4.18 -14.52 -4.89
C GLU A 124 -3.63 -15.05 -3.55
N SER A 125 -2.37 -15.51 -3.52
CA SER A 125 -1.74 -16.03 -2.31
C SER A 125 -1.50 -14.95 -1.25
N ALA A 126 -1.08 -13.75 -1.67
CA ALA A 126 -0.94 -12.61 -0.76
C ALA A 126 -2.30 -12.15 -0.21
N ASN A 127 -3.34 -12.17 -1.06
CA ASN A 127 -4.70 -11.82 -0.65
C ASN A 127 -5.25 -12.85 0.36
N GLU A 128 -4.95 -14.14 0.20
CA GLU A 128 -5.29 -15.17 1.20
C GLU A 128 -4.66 -14.89 2.57
N GLU A 129 -3.45 -14.32 2.62
CA GLU A 129 -2.78 -13.94 3.87
C GLU A 129 -3.49 -12.75 4.55
N ILE A 130 -3.80 -11.70 3.78
CA ILE A 130 -4.55 -10.53 4.26
C ILE A 130 -5.91 -10.96 4.82
N LEU A 131 -6.66 -11.77 4.06
CA LEU A 131 -7.98 -12.29 4.46
C LEU A 131 -7.91 -13.20 5.70
N ALA A 132 -6.85 -13.98 5.86
CA ALA A 132 -6.70 -14.81 7.05
C ALA A 132 -6.51 -13.98 8.32
N LEU A 133 -5.74 -12.89 8.24
CA LEU A 133 -5.50 -11.99 9.37
C LEU A 133 -6.71 -11.11 9.70
N GLU A 134 -7.40 -10.60 8.67
CA GLU A 134 -8.70 -9.96 8.81
C GLU A 134 -9.67 -10.88 9.56
N SER A 135 -9.83 -12.11 9.08
CA SER A 135 -10.81 -13.05 9.61
C SER A 135 -10.50 -13.46 11.05
N GLU A 136 -9.23 -13.67 11.40
CA GLU A 136 -8.79 -13.93 12.77
C GLU A 136 -9.13 -12.74 13.70
N CYS A 137 -8.90 -11.52 13.23
CA CYS A 137 -9.19 -10.30 13.98
C CYS A 137 -10.71 -10.12 14.20
N PHE A 138 -11.51 -10.32 13.15
CA PHE A 138 -12.95 -10.22 13.21
C PHE A 138 -13.58 -11.29 14.13
N ASP A 139 -13.09 -12.53 14.09
CA ASP A 139 -13.56 -13.60 14.97
C ASP A 139 -13.18 -13.35 16.43
N GLN A 140 -11.99 -12.81 16.71
CA GLN A 140 -11.59 -12.40 18.06
C GLN A 140 -12.46 -11.26 18.59
N ALA A 141 -12.73 -10.25 17.76
CA ALA A 141 -13.63 -9.14 18.11
C ALA A 141 -15.05 -9.64 18.41
N LYS A 142 -15.55 -10.64 17.67
CA LYS A 142 -16.85 -11.28 17.95
C LYS A 142 -16.86 -12.01 19.29
N GLU A 143 -15.77 -12.68 19.65
CA GLU A 143 -15.66 -13.31 20.97
C GLU A 143 -15.75 -12.26 22.08
N ASP A 144 -15.04 -11.14 21.95
CA ASP A 144 -15.04 -10.04 22.91
C ASP A 144 -16.42 -9.35 23.02
N LEU A 145 -17.08 -9.11 21.88
CA LEU A 145 -18.44 -8.58 21.82
C LEU A 145 -19.44 -9.47 22.56
N SER A 146 -19.27 -10.80 22.50
CA SER A 146 -20.12 -11.74 23.25
C SER A 146 -20.00 -11.56 24.78
N GLY A 147 -18.89 -10.97 25.24
CA GLY A 147 -18.63 -10.64 26.63
C GLY A 147 -19.17 -9.28 27.09
N SER A 148 -19.54 -8.36 26.17
CA SER A 148 -19.96 -7.00 26.50
C SER A 148 -20.80 -6.34 25.40
N ASP A 149 -22.02 -5.89 25.72
CA ASP A 149 -22.88 -5.11 24.81
C ASP A 149 -22.35 -3.69 24.51
N ASP A 150 -21.35 -3.23 25.27
CA ASP A 150 -20.74 -1.89 25.13
C ASP A 150 -19.39 -1.95 24.38
N TYR A 151 -19.03 -3.11 23.83
CA TYR A 151 -17.83 -3.28 23.01
C TYR A 151 -18.04 -2.72 21.60
N THR A 152 -17.05 -1.98 21.11
CA THR A 152 -16.95 -1.52 19.72
C THR A 152 -15.55 -1.82 19.21
N PHE A 153 -15.44 -2.27 17.96
CA PHE A 153 -14.18 -2.58 17.31
C PHE A 153 -14.22 -2.12 15.86
N ASP A 154 -13.24 -1.33 15.47
CA ASP A 154 -13.05 -0.88 14.10
C ASP A 154 -11.64 -1.24 13.66
N ALA A 155 -11.51 -1.90 12.51
CA ALA A 155 -10.22 -2.19 11.88
C ALA A 155 -10.27 -1.92 10.38
N ASN A 156 -9.17 -1.44 9.82
CA ASN A 156 -9.03 -1.21 8.38
C ASN A 156 -7.75 -1.87 7.87
N TYR A 157 -7.84 -2.62 6.78
CA TYR A 157 -6.72 -3.26 6.08
C TYR A 157 -6.58 -2.63 4.70
N TYR A 158 -5.80 -1.56 4.59
CA TYR A 158 -5.65 -0.79 3.36
C TYR A 158 -4.43 -1.24 2.56
N THR A 159 -4.66 -1.63 1.30
CA THR A 159 -3.58 -1.98 0.38
C THR A 159 -3.17 -0.80 -0.47
N PHE A 160 -1.87 -0.50 -0.48
CA PHE A 160 -1.25 0.57 -1.26
C PHE A 160 -0.17 -0.01 -2.18
N PHE A 161 -0.29 0.18 -3.49
CA PHE A 161 0.82 -0.19 -4.39
C PHE A 161 1.97 0.82 -4.26
N ARG A 162 3.19 0.32 -4.22
CA ARG A 162 4.41 1.11 -4.04
C ARG A 162 5.25 1.23 -5.30
N ARG A 163 5.23 0.18 -6.12
CA ARG A 163 5.86 0.16 -7.45
C ARG A 163 5.05 -0.75 -8.37
N ALA A 164 4.75 -0.27 -9.56
CA ALA A 164 4.12 -1.08 -10.60
C ALA A 164 4.68 -0.64 -11.95
N ASP A 165 5.56 -1.45 -12.51
CA ASP A 165 6.17 -1.23 -13.82
C ASP A 165 6.28 -2.54 -14.60
N GLY A 166 6.87 -2.50 -15.80
CA GLY A 166 6.97 -3.68 -16.66
C GLY A 166 7.77 -4.86 -16.09
N LYS A 167 8.53 -4.65 -15.01
CA LYS A 167 9.41 -5.64 -14.38
C LYS A 167 8.99 -6.00 -12.97
N TYR A 168 8.49 -5.05 -12.19
CA TYR A 168 8.25 -5.20 -10.76
C TYR A 168 6.87 -4.73 -10.34
N LEU A 169 6.29 -5.47 -9.40
CA LEU A 169 5.10 -5.08 -8.64
C LEU A 169 5.43 -5.14 -7.16
N SER A 170 5.16 -4.09 -6.40
CA SER A 170 5.33 -4.05 -4.94
C SER A 170 4.16 -3.32 -4.31
N PHE A 171 3.69 -3.83 -3.17
CA PHE A 171 2.61 -3.22 -2.41
C PHE A 171 2.73 -3.54 -0.92
N ILE A 172 2.02 -2.75 -0.14
CA ILE A 172 1.89 -2.90 1.31
C ILE A 172 0.42 -2.95 1.69
N ASN A 173 0.07 -3.83 2.61
CA ASN A 173 -1.18 -3.80 3.35
C ASN A 173 -0.91 -3.22 4.75
N GLU A 174 -1.52 -2.08 5.02
CA GLU A 174 -1.53 -1.41 6.32
C GLU A 174 -2.79 -1.83 7.07
N CYS A 175 -2.61 -2.52 8.20
CA CYS A 175 -3.69 -2.81 9.12
C CYS A 175 -3.68 -1.80 10.25
N CYS A 176 -4.78 -1.05 10.43
CA CYS A 176 -5.01 -0.14 11.52
C CYS A 176 -6.18 -0.63 12.39
N THR A 177 -5.94 -0.82 13.69
CA THR A 177 -7.00 -1.13 14.67
C THR A 177 -7.22 0.06 15.61
N PHE A 178 -8.45 0.58 15.62
CA PHE A 178 -8.78 1.79 16.37
C PHE A 178 -9.07 1.50 17.84
N GLY A 179 -8.61 2.40 18.71
CA GLY A 179 -9.12 2.49 20.08
C GLY A 179 -8.77 1.34 21.02
N THR A 180 -7.76 0.52 20.69
CA THR A 180 -7.24 -0.50 21.61
C THR A 180 -6.37 0.10 22.72
N PHE A 181 -5.81 1.31 22.52
CA PHE A 181 -4.95 2.04 23.47
C PHE A 181 -5.15 3.58 23.41
N ASP A 182 -4.23 4.34 24.02
CA ASP A 182 -4.14 5.81 23.84
C ASP A 182 -3.83 6.21 22.37
N PHE A 183 -3.46 5.24 21.52
CA PHE A 183 -3.14 5.37 20.10
C PHE A 183 -3.75 4.21 19.30
N ASP A 184 -3.93 4.42 18.01
CA ASP A 184 -4.26 3.35 17.07
C ASP A 184 -3.04 2.44 16.86
N TYR A 185 -3.29 1.15 16.67
CA TYR A 185 -2.23 0.17 16.45
C TYR A 185 -2.15 -0.17 14.97
N TYR A 186 -0.96 -0.01 14.39
CA TYR A 186 -0.66 -0.29 12.99
C TYR A 186 0.24 -1.52 12.88
N SER A 187 -0.04 -2.37 11.89
CA SER A 187 0.83 -3.47 11.47
C SER A 187 0.88 -3.58 9.96
N PHE A 188 1.99 -4.10 9.42
CA PHE A 188 2.25 -4.07 7.99
C PHE A 188 2.62 -5.43 7.41
N ILE A 189 2.03 -5.75 6.26
CA ILE A 189 2.41 -6.88 5.41
C ILE A 189 2.78 -6.31 4.06
N ALA A 190 3.90 -6.72 3.48
CA ALA A 190 4.30 -6.24 2.18
C ALA A 190 4.83 -7.36 1.30
N HIS A 191 4.56 -7.24 0.01
CA HIS A 191 5.04 -8.19 -0.99
C HIS A 191 5.60 -7.45 -2.19
N SER A 192 6.62 -8.06 -2.81
CA SER A 192 7.26 -7.56 -4.02
C SER A 192 7.48 -8.71 -4.98
N TYR A 193 7.14 -8.56 -6.25
CA TYR A 193 7.15 -9.63 -7.26
C TYR A 193 7.84 -9.19 -8.55
N TYR A 194 8.53 -10.12 -9.18
CA TYR A 194 8.89 -10.00 -10.60
C TYR A 194 7.64 -10.24 -11.46
N VAL A 195 7.27 -9.27 -12.30
CA VAL A 195 6.05 -9.31 -13.11
C VAL A 195 6.02 -10.51 -14.07
N GLU A 196 7.14 -10.80 -14.75
CA GLU A 196 7.20 -11.89 -15.74
C GLU A 196 6.99 -13.27 -15.11
N SER A 197 7.55 -13.50 -13.92
CA SER A 197 7.61 -14.84 -13.31
C SER A 197 6.64 -15.06 -12.15
N GLY A 198 6.07 -13.98 -11.59
CA GLY A 198 5.33 -14.01 -10.33
C GLY A 198 6.17 -14.43 -9.12
N LYS A 199 7.50 -14.54 -9.25
CA LYS A 199 8.38 -14.89 -8.14
C LYS A 199 8.46 -13.71 -7.18
N GLU A 200 8.31 -13.99 -5.89
CA GLU A 200 8.55 -13.03 -4.82
C GLU A 200 10.03 -12.60 -4.80
N ILE A 201 10.23 -11.31 -4.56
CA ILE A 201 11.52 -10.65 -4.47
C ILE A 201 11.91 -10.64 -3.00
N GLU A 202 13.02 -11.29 -2.70
CA GLU A 202 13.58 -11.32 -1.36
C GLU A 202 14.54 -10.14 -1.17
N LEU A 203 14.77 -9.70 0.08
CA LEU A 203 15.73 -8.63 0.35
C LEU A 203 17.14 -8.97 -0.18
N SER A 204 17.54 -10.25 -0.14
CA SER A 204 18.81 -10.73 -0.67
C SER A 204 18.91 -10.69 -2.19
N ASP A 205 17.77 -10.62 -2.90
CA ASP A 205 17.77 -10.36 -4.34
C ASP A 205 18.14 -8.89 -4.61
N ILE A 206 17.81 -7.96 -3.70
CA ILE A 206 18.01 -6.51 -3.87
C ILE A 206 19.36 -6.04 -3.31
N VAL A 207 19.75 -6.51 -2.13
CA VAL A 207 20.90 -6.02 -1.37
C VAL A 207 22.12 -6.93 -1.55
N ALA A 208 23.22 -6.36 -2.04
CA ALA A 208 24.50 -7.04 -2.25
C ALA A 208 25.42 -6.96 -1.01
N ASP A 209 25.45 -5.82 -0.32
CA ASP A 209 26.19 -5.62 0.94
C ASP A 209 25.22 -5.29 2.09
N GLU A 210 24.79 -6.33 2.80
CA GLU A 210 23.87 -6.19 3.92
C GLU A 210 24.42 -5.32 5.05
N ASP A 211 25.71 -5.43 5.37
CA ASP A 211 26.28 -4.71 6.51
C ASP A 211 26.26 -3.20 6.26
N ALA A 212 26.59 -2.78 5.04
CA ALA A 212 26.49 -1.38 4.61
C ALA A 212 25.03 -0.91 4.55
N PHE A 213 24.12 -1.73 3.99
CA PHE A 213 22.69 -1.42 3.93
C PHE A 213 22.08 -1.17 5.31
N TYR A 214 22.29 -2.09 6.25
CA TYR A 214 21.73 -1.97 7.60
C TYR A 214 22.36 -0.83 8.40
N THR A 215 23.60 -0.42 8.08
CA THR A 215 24.21 0.78 8.67
C THR A 215 23.39 2.01 8.31
N ILE A 216 23.10 2.24 7.03
CA ILE A 216 22.29 3.39 6.57
C ILE A 216 20.87 3.31 7.13
N LEU A 217 20.22 2.15 7.00
CA LEU A 217 18.84 1.96 7.49
C LEU A 217 18.73 2.24 8.99
N SER A 218 19.70 1.80 9.79
CA SER A 218 19.67 2.02 11.24
C SER A 218 19.79 3.48 11.66
N GLU A 219 20.52 4.30 10.88
CA GLU A 219 20.61 5.74 11.12
C GLU A 219 19.27 6.43 10.84
N LYS A 220 18.60 6.04 9.75
CA LYS A 220 17.27 6.55 9.39
C LYS A 220 16.19 6.13 10.37
N VAL A 221 16.15 4.85 10.73
CA VAL A 221 15.22 4.33 11.76
C VAL A 221 15.43 5.08 13.09
N LYS A 222 16.68 5.29 13.50
CA LYS A 222 16.97 6.08 14.70
C LYS A 222 16.40 7.49 14.60
N ALA A 223 16.56 8.19 13.47
CA ALA A 223 16.04 9.55 13.29
C ALA A 223 14.51 9.60 13.44
N VAL A 224 13.80 8.67 12.80
CA VAL A 224 12.33 8.56 12.90
C VAL A 224 11.89 8.28 14.34
N VAL A 225 12.52 7.30 14.99
CA VAL A 225 12.20 6.92 16.38
C VAL A 225 12.51 8.06 17.35
N ASP A 226 13.61 8.79 17.15
CA ASP A 226 13.95 9.95 17.96
C ASP A 226 12.90 11.05 17.83
N ASP A 227 12.44 11.34 16.62
CA ASP A 227 11.38 12.33 16.37
C ASP A 227 10.06 11.93 17.04
N ASP A 228 9.63 10.68 16.89
CA ASP A 228 8.40 10.16 17.51
C ASP A 228 8.44 10.25 19.03
N LEU A 229 9.54 9.77 19.64
CA LEU A 229 9.71 9.80 21.09
C LEU A 229 9.85 11.24 21.60
N PHE A 230 10.45 12.13 20.84
CA PHE A 230 10.52 13.54 21.21
C PHE A 230 9.14 14.20 21.17
N ILE A 231 8.33 13.92 20.15
CA ILE A 231 6.96 14.43 20.05
C ILE A 231 6.09 13.88 21.19
N TYR A 232 6.19 12.59 21.48
CA TYR A 232 5.35 11.91 22.46
C TYR A 232 5.80 12.14 23.92
N MET A 233 7.09 11.96 24.20
CA MET A 233 7.66 11.97 25.57
C MET A 233 8.48 13.22 25.87
N GLY A 234 8.88 14.00 24.87
CA GLY A 234 9.76 15.16 25.03
C GLY A 234 11.25 14.80 25.16
N GLU A 235 11.61 13.55 24.89
CA GLU A 235 12.98 13.02 25.01
C GLU A 235 13.30 12.10 23.82
N TYR A 236 14.52 12.15 23.31
CA TYR A 236 15.02 11.25 22.27
C TYR A 236 15.31 9.85 22.82
N SER A 237 15.44 8.85 21.94
CA SER A 237 15.92 7.53 22.31
C SER A 237 17.32 7.61 22.91
N ASN A 238 17.58 6.74 23.89
CA ASN A 238 18.91 6.58 24.48
C ASN A 238 19.78 5.54 23.74
N LYS A 239 19.28 4.97 22.64
CA LYS A 239 19.98 4.01 21.79
C LYS A 239 20.79 4.73 20.70
N ASP A 240 21.95 4.17 20.37
CA ASP A 240 22.72 4.57 19.20
C ASP A 240 22.19 3.84 17.95
N ALA A 241 22.51 4.32 16.74
CA ALA A 241 22.01 3.72 15.49
C ALA A 241 22.39 2.24 15.37
N GLU A 242 23.63 1.89 15.72
CA GLU A 242 24.13 0.50 15.70
C GLU A 242 23.28 -0.48 16.55
N ASP A 243 22.62 0.01 17.61
CA ASP A 243 21.75 -0.82 18.46
C ASP A 243 20.49 -1.28 17.70
N PHE A 244 20.02 -0.48 16.72
CA PHE A 244 18.83 -0.79 15.92
C PHE A 244 19.09 -1.88 14.88
N VAL A 245 20.33 -2.10 14.41
CA VAL A 245 20.63 -3.10 13.38
C VAL A 245 20.11 -4.49 13.76
N LYS A 246 20.36 -4.91 15.00
CA LYS A 246 19.90 -6.21 15.48
C LYS A 246 18.37 -6.24 15.60
N GLU A 247 17.77 -5.17 16.10
CA GLU A 247 16.33 -5.12 16.32
C GLU A 247 15.54 -5.07 15.00
N ILE A 248 16.07 -4.42 13.96
CA ILE A 248 15.51 -4.45 12.60
C ILE A 248 15.53 -5.88 12.06
N LYS A 249 16.67 -6.58 12.16
CA LYS A 249 16.78 -7.98 11.71
C LYS A 249 15.86 -8.91 12.49
N ASP A 250 15.82 -8.77 13.81
CA ASP A 250 14.92 -9.55 14.67
C ASP A 250 13.44 -9.27 14.28
N SER A 251 13.09 -8.02 13.94
CA SER A 251 11.72 -7.65 13.54
C SER A 251 11.30 -8.26 12.19
N LEU A 252 12.22 -8.31 11.21
CA LEU A 252 11.98 -9.02 9.95
C LEU A 252 11.76 -10.52 10.18
N GLU A 253 12.55 -11.14 11.06
CA GLU A 253 12.42 -12.57 11.37
C GLU A 253 11.12 -12.90 12.13
N ASP A 254 10.69 -12.01 13.02
CA ASP A 254 9.49 -12.17 13.85
C ASP A 254 8.20 -11.69 13.15
N GLY A 255 8.30 -11.07 11.97
CA GLY A 255 7.17 -10.61 11.16
C GLY A 255 6.52 -9.32 11.63
N THR A 256 7.22 -8.51 12.44
CA THR A 256 6.77 -7.16 12.86
C THR A 256 7.44 -6.04 12.06
N CYS A 257 8.07 -6.43 10.96
CA CYS A 257 8.64 -5.54 9.96
C CYS A 257 8.45 -6.17 8.58
N SER A 258 8.05 -5.34 7.63
CA SER A 258 7.87 -5.68 6.22
C SER A 258 8.63 -4.68 5.35
N PHE A 259 8.94 -5.02 4.10
CA PHE A 259 9.61 -4.09 3.19
C PHE A 259 8.93 -4.05 1.81
N THR A 260 8.98 -2.89 1.17
CA THR A 260 8.54 -2.68 -0.21
C THR A 260 9.70 -2.27 -1.09
N LEU A 261 9.66 -2.71 -2.35
CA LEU A 261 10.50 -2.18 -3.40
C LEU A 261 9.81 -0.96 -4.00
N ASP A 262 10.30 0.21 -3.67
CA ASP A 262 9.83 1.48 -4.22
C ASP A 262 10.61 1.77 -5.54
N PRO A 263 10.19 2.72 -6.40
CA PRO A 263 10.87 3.00 -7.66
C PRO A 263 12.34 3.43 -7.45
N GLN A 264 12.60 4.21 -6.40
CA GLN A 264 13.91 4.79 -6.10
C GLN A 264 14.64 4.15 -4.90
N GLY A 265 14.09 3.10 -4.27
CA GLY A 265 14.72 2.53 -3.08
C GLY A 265 13.96 1.37 -2.46
N VAL A 266 14.31 1.04 -1.22
CA VAL A 266 13.64 0.01 -0.41
C VAL A 266 13.12 0.65 0.87
N THR A 267 11.80 0.56 1.08
CA THR A 267 11.14 1.12 2.27
C THR A 267 10.84 0.00 3.26
N PHE A 268 11.27 0.20 4.51
CA PHE A 268 10.99 -0.69 5.62
C PHE A 268 9.86 -0.10 6.46
N TRP A 269 8.90 -0.94 6.82
CA TRP A 269 7.70 -0.61 7.56
C TRP A 269 7.70 -1.40 8.86
N PHE A 270 7.57 -0.70 9.99
CA PHE A 270 7.65 -1.29 11.32
C PHE A 270 6.34 -1.07 12.05
N ASP A 271 5.81 -2.16 12.61
CA ASP A 271 4.57 -2.13 13.39
C ASP A 271 4.67 -1.17 14.58
N SER A 272 3.51 -0.69 15.03
CA SER A 272 3.41 0.03 16.29
C SER A 272 4.01 -0.78 17.45
N ASN A 273 4.67 -0.11 18.39
CA ASN A 273 5.33 -0.69 19.57
C ASN A 273 6.60 -1.51 19.30
N VAL A 274 7.08 -1.62 18.06
CA VAL A 274 8.40 -2.22 17.77
C VAL A 274 9.51 -1.32 18.30
N PHE A 275 9.52 -0.05 17.89
CA PHE A 275 10.52 0.94 18.32
C PHE A 275 9.96 2.12 19.10
N SER A 276 8.75 2.55 18.76
CA SER A 276 8.01 3.63 19.41
C SER A 276 6.54 3.21 19.59
N PRO A 277 5.71 3.92 20.39
CA PRO A 277 4.28 3.63 20.46
C PRO A 277 3.54 3.77 19.11
N MET A 278 4.12 4.53 18.17
CA MET A 278 3.62 4.70 16.81
C MET A 278 4.28 3.68 15.88
N CYS A 279 3.71 3.47 14.70
CA CYS A 279 4.45 2.85 13.60
C CYS A 279 5.62 3.73 13.15
N ALA A 280 6.56 3.13 12.44
CA ALA A 280 7.67 3.85 11.82
C ALA A 280 7.96 3.29 10.44
N SER A 281 8.43 4.14 9.53
CA SER A 281 8.96 3.73 8.23
C SER A 281 10.25 4.48 7.90
N ALA A 282 11.13 3.81 7.15
CA ALA A 282 12.39 4.38 6.67
C ALA A 282 12.77 3.79 5.32
N THR A 283 13.26 4.63 4.41
CA THR A 283 13.66 4.23 3.06
C THR A 283 15.16 4.36 2.90
N VAL A 284 15.82 3.35 2.33
CA VAL A 284 17.17 3.50 1.80
C VAL A 284 17.06 3.67 0.29
N LEU A 285 17.44 4.85 -0.21
CA LEU A 285 17.37 5.19 -1.63
C LEU A 285 18.57 4.60 -2.38
N PHE A 286 18.35 4.22 -3.63
CA PHE A 286 19.43 3.70 -4.49
C PHE A 286 20.54 4.73 -4.74
N CYS A 287 20.22 6.04 -4.70
CA CYS A 287 21.19 7.11 -4.84
C CYS A 287 22.16 7.22 -3.65
N GLU A 288 21.81 6.68 -2.47
CA GLU A 288 22.67 6.67 -1.28
C GLU A 288 23.81 5.64 -1.38
N ASP A 289 23.76 4.73 -2.37
CA ASP A 289 24.84 3.80 -2.70
C ASP A 289 25.86 4.44 -3.66
N GLU A 290 26.56 5.48 -3.17
CA GLU A 290 27.53 6.25 -3.97
C GLU A 290 28.60 5.37 -4.63
N ASP A 291 29.02 4.29 -3.94
CA ASP A 291 30.06 3.38 -4.39
C ASP A 291 29.54 2.22 -5.26
N ASN A 292 28.22 2.10 -5.45
CA ASN A 292 27.53 1.01 -6.19
C ASN A 292 27.92 -0.38 -5.67
N THR A 293 27.87 -0.54 -4.35
CA THR A 293 28.26 -1.77 -3.65
C THR A 293 27.17 -2.34 -2.75
N ILE A 294 26.20 -1.52 -2.35
CA ILE A 294 25.14 -1.88 -1.42
C ILE A 294 24.03 -2.63 -2.15
N PHE A 295 23.61 -2.15 -3.31
CA PHE A 295 22.51 -2.73 -4.08
C PHE A 295 23.00 -3.56 -5.27
N ASN A 296 22.22 -4.57 -5.63
CA ASN A 296 22.40 -5.26 -6.90
C ASN A 296 22.08 -4.30 -8.05
N ASP A 297 23.02 -4.25 -9.02
CA ASP A 297 23.01 -3.39 -10.22
C ASP A 297 21.70 -3.40 -11.01
N GLU A 298 20.95 -4.50 -10.94
CA GLU A 298 19.65 -4.65 -11.60
C GLU A 298 18.64 -3.62 -11.06
N PHE A 299 18.48 -3.53 -9.74
CA PHE A 299 17.46 -2.70 -9.10
C PHE A 299 17.80 -1.21 -9.16
N SER A 300 19.06 -0.86 -8.88
CA SER A 300 19.49 0.55 -8.83
C SER A 300 19.54 1.22 -10.22
N LYS A 301 19.56 0.44 -11.31
CA LYS A 301 19.56 0.95 -12.69
C LYS A 301 18.20 0.86 -13.37
N ASP A 302 17.28 0.08 -12.82
CA ASP A 302 15.94 -0.10 -13.36
C ASP A 302 14.93 0.90 -12.77
N ILE A 303 15.38 2.08 -12.34
CA ILE A 303 14.48 3.17 -11.92
C ILE A 303 13.78 3.71 -13.17
N PRO A 304 12.43 3.68 -13.25
CA PRO A 304 11.71 4.24 -14.39
C PRO A 304 11.89 5.76 -14.48
N ASP A 305 11.94 6.31 -15.71
CA ASP A 305 11.95 7.78 -15.93
C ASP A 305 10.67 8.46 -15.43
N GLU A 306 9.54 7.73 -15.45
CA GLU A 306 8.26 8.16 -14.90
C GLU A 306 7.71 7.03 -14.01
N TRP A 307 7.25 7.34 -12.79
CA TRP A 307 6.69 6.35 -11.88
C TRP A 307 5.58 6.92 -11.00
N VAL A 308 4.58 6.09 -10.71
CA VAL A 308 3.51 6.40 -9.74
C VAL A 308 3.68 5.51 -8.52
N MET A 309 3.39 6.07 -7.36
CA MET A 309 3.35 5.36 -6.09
C MET A 309 2.11 5.81 -5.31
N GLN A 310 1.36 4.87 -4.74
CA GLN A 310 0.27 5.22 -3.83
C GLN A 310 0.84 5.51 -2.43
N MET A 311 0.31 6.54 -1.78
CA MET A 311 0.77 7.00 -0.48
C MET A 311 -0.14 6.47 0.63
N PRO A 312 0.40 5.67 1.59
CA PRO A 312 -0.29 5.36 2.83
C PRO A 312 -0.67 6.63 3.59
N THR A 313 -1.85 6.64 4.19
CA THR A 313 -2.38 7.83 4.84
C THR A 313 -1.68 8.04 6.17
N GLY A 314 -1.09 9.22 6.38
CA GLY A 314 -0.50 9.61 7.66
C GLY A 314 0.96 9.23 7.85
N ASP A 315 1.57 8.48 6.92
CA ASP A 315 3.00 8.15 6.95
C ASP A 315 3.80 8.95 5.90
N ARG A 316 5.12 8.98 6.07
CA ARG A 316 6.07 9.61 5.16
C ARG A 316 6.30 8.73 3.94
N THR A 317 6.20 9.34 2.76
CA THR A 317 6.75 8.78 1.53
C THR A 317 8.06 9.49 1.21
N TYR A 318 9.15 8.73 1.13
CA TYR A 318 10.50 9.22 0.88
C TYR A 318 10.89 9.03 -0.60
N PHE A 319 11.57 10.00 -1.18
CA PHE A 319 11.98 9.99 -2.58
C PHE A 319 13.10 11.02 -2.82
N ASP A 320 13.85 10.88 -3.91
CA ASP A 320 14.79 11.91 -4.38
C ASP A 320 14.04 12.79 -5.39
N ALA A 321 13.67 14.01 -4.98
CA ALA A 321 12.74 14.84 -5.72
C ALA A 321 13.36 15.46 -6.98
N ASP A 322 14.61 15.89 -6.94
CA ASP A 322 15.26 16.62 -8.03
C ASP A 322 16.50 15.91 -8.61
N GLY A 323 16.77 14.68 -8.16
CA GLY A 323 17.88 13.85 -8.62
C GLY A 323 19.22 14.32 -8.07
N ASP A 324 19.24 15.06 -6.96
CA ASP A 324 20.46 15.57 -6.33
C ASP A 324 21.13 14.55 -5.40
N GLY A 325 20.46 13.42 -5.15
CA GLY A 325 20.92 12.34 -4.29
C GLY A 325 20.56 12.53 -2.82
N GLU A 326 19.85 13.58 -2.45
CA GLU A 326 19.36 13.83 -1.11
C GLU A 326 17.91 13.33 -0.96
N GLU A 327 17.56 12.92 0.25
CA GLU A 327 16.22 12.43 0.56
C GLU A 327 15.25 13.60 0.79
N ASN A 328 14.10 13.53 0.13
CA ASN A 328 12.92 14.33 0.43
C ASN A 328 11.81 13.47 1.02
N SER A 329 10.86 14.12 1.72
CA SER A 329 9.68 13.43 2.23
C SER A 329 8.40 14.23 2.08
N VAL A 330 7.31 13.49 1.84
CA VAL A 330 5.96 14.02 1.76
C VAL A 330 4.99 13.17 2.58
N ILE A 331 4.05 13.82 3.25
CA ILE A 331 2.98 13.19 4.02
C ILE A 331 1.65 13.67 3.45
N ALA A 332 0.73 12.73 3.21
CA ALA A 332 -0.68 13.02 2.98
C ALA A 332 -1.50 12.37 4.09
N SER A 333 -2.41 13.12 4.72
CA SER A 333 -3.23 12.58 5.80
C SER A 333 -4.67 13.07 5.72
N VAL A 334 -5.62 12.15 5.88
CA VAL A 334 -7.04 12.48 6.01
C VAL A 334 -7.27 13.16 7.36
N THR A 335 -8.08 14.21 7.35
CA THR A 335 -8.43 14.95 8.56
C THR A 335 -9.89 14.71 8.90
N TYR A 336 -10.17 14.39 10.17
CA TYR A 336 -11.50 14.05 10.62
C TYR A 336 -12.10 15.16 11.48
N GLY A 337 -13.37 15.47 11.22
CA GLY A 337 -14.22 16.32 12.05
C GLY A 337 -15.13 15.48 12.94
N PHE A 338 -15.69 16.09 13.98
CA PHE A 338 -16.63 15.41 14.89
C PHE A 338 -17.95 16.18 14.99
N ASN A 339 -19.05 15.52 14.62
CA ASN A 339 -20.38 16.11 14.72
C ASN A 339 -21.02 15.77 16.07
N THR A 340 -21.34 16.80 16.86
CA THR A 340 -22.03 16.69 18.16
C THR A 340 -23.44 17.30 18.15
N GLY A 341 -23.90 17.79 16.99
CA GLY A 341 -25.14 18.56 16.87
C GLY A 341 -26.39 17.73 16.56
N GLY A 342 -26.23 16.43 16.27
CA GLY A 342 -27.29 15.52 15.82
C GLY A 342 -27.87 14.61 16.91
N GLU A 343 -28.77 13.70 16.50
CA GLU A 343 -29.23 12.58 17.34
C GLU A 343 -28.12 11.53 17.58
N TYR A 344 -27.10 11.53 16.72
CA TYR A 344 -25.93 10.66 16.77
C TYR A 344 -24.66 11.51 16.73
N GLU A 345 -23.68 11.13 17.54
CA GLU A 345 -22.31 11.65 17.46
C GLU A 345 -21.53 10.76 16.51
N TYR A 346 -20.83 11.36 15.53
CA TYR A 346 -20.05 10.60 14.56
C TYR A 346 -18.84 11.41 14.07
N LEU A 347 -17.78 10.69 13.71
CA LEU A 347 -16.63 11.23 12.98
C LEU A 347 -17.00 11.30 11.50
N TYR A 348 -16.51 12.32 10.81
CA TYR A 348 -16.69 12.47 9.37
C TYR A 348 -15.40 13.01 8.75
N VAL A 349 -15.17 12.72 7.47
CA VAL A 349 -14.02 13.26 6.74
C VAL A 349 -14.20 14.77 6.56
N SER A 350 -13.27 15.55 7.11
CA SER A 350 -13.29 17.02 7.08
C SER A 350 -12.35 17.64 6.05
N GLY A 351 -11.69 16.80 5.25
CA GLY A 351 -10.67 17.19 4.28
C GLY A 351 -9.37 16.43 4.52
N PHE A 352 -8.25 17.00 4.07
CA PHE A 352 -6.95 16.38 4.21
C PHE A 352 -5.83 17.40 4.41
N HIS A 353 -4.65 16.90 4.78
CA HIS A 353 -3.44 17.66 4.99
C HIS A 353 -2.31 17.10 4.12
N LEU A 354 -1.56 18.00 3.50
CA LEU A 354 -0.32 17.70 2.79
C LEU A 354 0.82 18.42 3.49
N ALA A 355 1.90 17.70 3.79
CA ALA A 355 3.15 18.26 4.26
C ALA A 355 4.30 17.81 3.36
N TYR A 356 5.07 18.74 2.84
CA TYR A 356 6.24 18.50 1.99
C TYR A 356 7.38 19.38 2.50
N GLU A 357 8.43 18.74 3.02
CA GLU A 357 9.52 19.43 3.70
C GLU A 357 9.01 20.35 4.83
N GLU A 358 9.35 21.65 4.78
CA GLU A 358 8.90 22.67 5.72
C GLU A 358 7.53 23.29 5.35
N ASP A 359 6.94 22.93 4.21
CA ASP A 359 5.65 23.45 3.77
C ASP A 359 4.52 22.52 4.18
N SER A 360 3.41 23.09 4.63
CA SER A 360 2.23 22.32 4.96
C SER A 360 0.94 23.06 4.62
N LYS A 361 -0.04 22.32 4.12
CA LYS A 361 -1.34 22.83 3.66
C LYS A 361 -2.46 21.90 4.08
N SER A 362 -3.60 22.48 4.40
CA SER A 362 -4.82 21.74 4.67
C SER A 362 -5.90 22.17 3.68
N TYR A 363 -6.65 21.19 3.22
CA TYR A 363 -7.75 21.34 2.27
C TYR A 363 -9.01 20.84 2.94
N SER A 364 -10.15 21.45 2.59
CA SER A 364 -11.45 21.06 3.09
C SER A 364 -12.38 20.87 1.90
N PRO A 365 -13.32 19.91 1.99
CA PRO A 365 -14.34 19.71 0.97
C PRO A 365 -15.21 20.96 0.84
N GLU A 366 -16.01 21.04 -0.24
CA GLU A 366 -16.91 22.17 -0.44
C GLU A 366 -17.91 22.29 0.71
N TYR A 367 -18.33 21.15 1.27
CA TYR A 367 -19.20 21.10 2.43
C TYR A 367 -18.69 20.13 3.52
N GLU A 368 -18.90 20.48 4.79
CA GLU A 368 -18.45 19.61 5.88
C GLU A 368 -19.17 18.25 5.84
N GLY A 369 -18.38 17.17 5.71
CA GLY A 369 -18.86 15.80 5.69
C GLY A 369 -19.50 15.35 4.38
N SER A 370 -19.23 16.04 3.27
CA SER A 370 -19.63 15.59 1.92
C SER A 370 -18.61 14.69 1.24
N ALA A 371 -17.33 14.76 1.62
CA ALA A 371 -16.28 13.92 1.08
C ALA A 371 -16.32 12.51 1.67
N GLY A 372 -16.10 11.52 0.81
CA GLY A 372 -15.67 10.18 1.17
C GLY A 372 -14.18 10.16 1.56
N ASP A 373 -13.59 8.98 1.50
CA ASP A 373 -12.16 8.81 1.75
C ASP A 373 -11.31 9.37 0.59
N TYR A 374 -10.08 9.76 0.91
CA TYR A 374 -9.12 10.32 -0.04
C TYR A 374 -8.05 9.31 -0.41
N ASN A 375 -7.78 9.15 -1.70
CA ASN A 375 -6.65 8.42 -2.26
C ASN A 375 -5.57 9.39 -2.70
N PHE A 376 -4.31 9.11 -2.35
CA PHE A 376 -3.17 9.94 -2.72
C PHE A 376 -2.15 9.16 -3.52
N PHE A 377 -1.69 9.75 -4.62
CA PHE A 377 -0.68 9.16 -5.48
C PHE A 377 0.44 10.17 -5.75
N LEU A 378 1.68 9.77 -5.47
CA LEU A 378 2.88 10.52 -5.84
C LEU A 378 3.30 10.13 -7.26
N TYR A 379 3.33 11.13 -8.13
CA TYR A 379 3.70 11.02 -9.53
C TYR A 379 5.05 11.71 -9.75
N HIS A 380 6.02 10.98 -10.28
CA HIS A 380 7.27 11.54 -10.77
C HIS A 380 7.29 11.57 -12.29
N LYS A 381 7.37 12.76 -12.88
CA LYS A 381 7.33 12.96 -14.33
C LYS A 381 8.40 13.95 -14.76
N GLY A 382 9.41 13.47 -15.49
CA GLY A 382 10.53 14.29 -15.91
C GLY A 382 11.35 14.76 -14.72
N ASP A 383 11.36 16.06 -14.44
CA ASP A 383 12.01 16.67 -13.26
C ASP A 383 10.97 17.21 -12.25
N LYS A 384 9.73 16.73 -12.33
CA LYS A 384 8.61 17.21 -11.51
C LYS A 384 7.99 16.10 -10.69
N ASN A 385 7.55 16.48 -9.49
CA ASN A 385 6.80 15.62 -8.59
C ASN A 385 5.44 16.24 -8.33
N LEU A 386 4.40 15.44 -8.44
CA LEU A 386 3.00 15.85 -8.34
C LEU A 386 2.30 14.89 -7.38
N ILE A 387 1.34 15.39 -6.61
CA ILE A 387 0.37 14.56 -5.90
C ILE A 387 -0.93 14.64 -6.68
N ILE A 388 -1.45 13.49 -7.06
CA ILE A 388 -2.84 13.35 -7.51
C ILE A 388 -3.64 12.83 -6.34
N GLU A 389 -4.68 13.57 -5.99
CA GLU A 389 -5.66 13.20 -4.99
C GLU A 389 -6.98 12.87 -5.70
N ASP A 390 -7.64 11.81 -5.24
CA ASP A 390 -8.91 11.31 -5.74
C ASP A 390 -9.85 11.03 -4.56
N HIS A 391 -11.10 11.48 -4.66
CA HIS A 391 -12.15 11.18 -3.69
C HIS A 391 -13.54 11.30 -4.32
N ASP A 392 -14.53 10.73 -3.65
CA ASP A 392 -15.94 10.98 -3.97
C ASP A 392 -16.47 12.16 -3.13
N GLU A 393 -17.14 13.12 -3.77
CA GLU A 393 -17.91 14.17 -3.09
C GLU A 393 -19.33 14.21 -3.68
N PHE A 394 -20.36 14.09 -2.84
CA PHE A 394 -21.78 14.09 -3.28
C PHE A 394 -22.17 13.03 -4.32
N GLY A 395 -21.44 11.91 -4.37
CA GLY A 395 -21.72 10.83 -5.32
C GLY A 395 -21.19 11.09 -6.72
N TYR A 396 -20.26 12.04 -6.89
CA TYR A 396 -19.39 12.16 -8.06
C TYR A 396 -17.93 12.16 -7.63
N GLY A 397 -17.06 11.63 -8.49
CA GLY A 397 -15.61 11.66 -8.27
C GLY A 397 -15.01 13.04 -8.55
N GLU A 398 -14.08 13.45 -7.71
CA GLU A 398 -13.23 14.62 -7.88
C GLU A 398 -11.76 14.22 -7.84
N MET A 399 -10.96 14.84 -8.70
CA MET A 399 -9.51 14.68 -8.73
C MET A 399 -8.81 16.03 -8.73
N SER A 400 -7.79 16.16 -7.89
CA SER A 400 -6.98 17.38 -7.75
C SER A 400 -5.49 17.10 -7.87
N CYS A 401 -4.76 18.03 -8.49
CA CYS A 401 -3.31 17.96 -8.61
C CYS A 401 -2.62 18.98 -7.69
N TYR A 402 -1.52 18.57 -7.06
CA TYR A 402 -0.64 19.43 -6.26
C TYR A 402 0.81 19.26 -6.71
N ILE A 403 1.49 20.36 -7.00
CA ILE A 403 2.87 20.35 -7.52
C ILE A 403 3.85 20.53 -6.35
N LEU A 404 4.84 19.65 -6.27
CA LEU A 404 5.94 19.72 -5.29
C LEU A 404 7.16 20.34 -5.98
N GLU A 405 7.54 21.56 -5.57
CA GLU A 405 8.67 22.27 -6.17
C GLU A 405 9.35 23.18 -5.14
N ASP A 406 10.68 23.13 -5.06
CA ASP A 406 11.50 23.95 -4.15
C ASP A 406 11.07 23.85 -2.67
N GLY A 407 10.70 22.65 -2.19
CA GLY A 407 10.20 22.45 -0.82
C GLY A 407 8.88 23.20 -0.54
N LYS A 408 8.04 23.38 -1.56
CA LYS A 408 6.74 24.07 -1.49
C LYS A 408 5.67 23.27 -2.20
N ILE A 409 4.45 23.36 -1.68
CA ILE A 409 3.25 22.77 -2.29
C ILE A 409 2.55 23.88 -3.10
N LYS A 410 2.30 23.66 -4.38
CA LYS A 410 1.53 24.58 -5.26
C LYS A 410 0.29 23.88 -5.77
N ASP A 411 -0.82 24.61 -5.79
CA ASP A 411 -2.09 24.04 -6.26
C ASP A 411 -2.04 23.95 -7.79
N GLY A 412 -2.35 22.77 -8.32
CA GLY A 412 -2.44 22.49 -9.75
C GLY A 412 -3.87 22.63 -10.26
N ASP A 413 -4.20 21.84 -11.28
CA ASP A 413 -5.55 21.76 -11.85
C ASP A 413 -6.43 20.75 -11.09
N GLY A 414 -7.74 20.83 -11.29
CA GLY A 414 -8.72 19.91 -10.72
C GLY A 414 -9.83 19.60 -11.71
N ILE A 415 -10.40 18.40 -11.64
CA ILE A 415 -11.44 17.90 -12.54
C ILE A 415 -12.52 17.13 -11.79
N ASN A 416 -13.72 17.10 -12.36
CA ASN A 416 -14.84 16.31 -11.86
C ASN A 416 -14.83 14.94 -12.54
N ALA A 417 -13.85 14.13 -12.17
CA ALA A 417 -13.74 12.73 -12.54
C ALA A 417 -13.12 11.97 -11.36
N GLY A 418 -13.47 10.70 -11.22
CA GLY A 418 -12.85 9.80 -10.23
C GLY A 418 -12.26 8.57 -10.90
N LEU A 419 -11.48 7.79 -10.16
CA LEU A 419 -10.98 6.50 -10.64
C LEU A 419 -12.10 5.61 -11.16
N ALA A 420 -11.86 4.95 -12.30
CA ALA A 420 -12.88 4.12 -12.92
C ALA A 420 -13.09 2.80 -12.16
N TYR A 421 -14.35 2.44 -11.91
CA TYR A 421 -14.73 1.14 -11.36
C TYR A 421 -15.02 0.10 -12.44
N SER A 422 -14.91 -1.19 -12.09
CA SER A 422 -15.00 -2.32 -13.03
C SER A 422 -15.92 -3.45 -12.56
N TRP A 423 -17.21 -3.34 -12.88
CA TRP A 423 -18.18 -4.43 -12.65
C TRP A 423 -17.85 -5.72 -13.41
N ASP A 424 -17.16 -5.62 -14.55
CA ASP A 424 -16.70 -6.80 -15.30
C ASP A 424 -15.61 -7.56 -14.55
N ASN A 425 -14.90 -6.91 -13.63
CA ASN A 425 -13.86 -7.51 -12.79
C ASN A 425 -14.35 -7.88 -11.38
N ALA A 426 -15.45 -7.30 -10.91
CA ALA A 426 -16.07 -7.64 -9.63
C ALA A 426 -16.42 -9.13 -9.50
N GLU A 427 -16.37 -9.64 -8.28
CA GLU A 427 -16.94 -10.95 -7.94
C GLU A 427 -18.46 -10.87 -7.74
N ASP A 428 -19.16 -11.99 -7.93
CA ASP A 428 -20.63 -12.05 -7.76
C ASP A 428 -21.09 -11.69 -6.33
N SER A 429 -20.20 -11.77 -5.33
CA SER A 429 -20.45 -11.48 -3.93
C SER A 429 -20.17 -10.04 -3.52
N GLU A 430 -19.52 -9.24 -4.36
CA GLU A 430 -19.10 -7.89 -4.00
C GLU A 430 -20.25 -6.89 -4.15
N ASP A 431 -20.41 -6.04 -3.13
CA ASP A 431 -21.38 -4.95 -3.13
C ASP A 431 -20.82 -3.68 -3.79
N ILE A 432 -19.50 -3.61 -3.99
CA ILE A 432 -18.78 -2.47 -4.58
C ILE A 432 -17.87 -3.00 -5.69
N ALA A 433 -17.89 -2.34 -6.85
CA ALA A 433 -16.98 -2.70 -7.93
C ALA A 433 -15.54 -2.27 -7.62
N PRO A 434 -14.53 -3.09 -7.99
CA PRO A 434 -13.14 -2.71 -7.82
C PRO A 434 -12.76 -1.54 -8.71
N VAL A 435 -11.80 -0.73 -8.26
CA VAL A 435 -11.33 0.47 -8.97
C VAL A 435 -9.99 0.24 -9.65
N PHE A 436 -9.83 0.78 -10.86
CA PHE A 436 -8.55 0.75 -11.57
C PHE A 436 -7.56 1.73 -10.93
N LEU A 437 -6.39 1.21 -10.55
CA LEU A 437 -5.35 2.03 -9.94
C LEU A 437 -4.48 2.73 -10.99
N PRO A 438 -4.05 3.98 -10.73
CA PRO A 438 -3.24 4.76 -11.65
C PRO A 438 -1.76 4.32 -11.64
N VAL A 439 -1.44 3.22 -12.30
CA VAL A 439 -0.05 2.74 -12.44
C VAL A 439 0.71 3.41 -13.60
N ASN A 440 -0.01 4.10 -14.50
CA ASN A 440 0.56 4.77 -15.67
C ASN A 440 -0.07 6.16 -15.84
N MET A 441 0.74 7.21 -15.63
CA MET A 441 0.29 8.61 -15.65
C MET A 441 -0.28 9.11 -16.97
N ASN A 442 0.00 8.40 -18.07
CA ASN A 442 -0.44 8.80 -19.41
C ASN A 442 -1.74 8.09 -19.83
N LYS A 443 -2.20 7.10 -19.04
CA LYS A 443 -3.36 6.26 -19.33
C LYS A 443 -4.10 5.92 -18.04
N VAL A 444 -4.35 6.90 -17.17
CA VAL A 444 -5.16 6.67 -15.97
C VAL A 444 -6.62 6.56 -16.40
N LEU A 445 -7.27 5.44 -16.10
CA LEU A 445 -8.67 5.24 -16.44
C LEU A 445 -9.56 5.91 -15.39
N VAL A 446 -10.37 6.86 -15.84
CA VAL A 446 -11.27 7.63 -14.97
C VAL A 446 -12.69 7.64 -15.54
N ILE A 447 -13.66 7.93 -14.68
CA ILE A 447 -15.04 8.17 -15.07
C ILE A 447 -15.34 9.65 -14.84
N GLU A 448 -15.70 10.35 -15.92
CA GLU A 448 -16.23 11.70 -15.86
C GLU A 448 -17.76 11.65 -15.73
N GLU A 449 -18.31 12.37 -14.75
CA GLU A 449 -19.75 12.49 -14.59
C GLU A 449 -20.29 13.71 -15.35
N VAL A 450 -20.99 13.46 -16.45
CA VAL A 450 -21.54 14.51 -17.30
C VAL A 450 -23.02 14.71 -17.01
N GLY A 451 -23.35 15.75 -16.23
CA GLY A 451 -24.73 16.23 -16.07
C GLY A 451 -25.33 16.20 -14.65
N GLY A 452 -24.54 15.91 -13.61
CA GLY A 452 -24.99 15.84 -12.21
C GLY A 452 -25.67 14.50 -11.86
N GLU A 453 -26.48 14.45 -10.80
CA GLU A 453 -27.10 13.21 -10.25
C GLU A 453 -27.92 12.35 -11.25
N GLU A 454 -28.30 12.89 -12.42
CA GLU A 454 -29.00 12.16 -13.51
C GLU A 454 -28.13 12.04 -14.79
N GLY A 455 -26.84 12.33 -14.70
CA GLY A 455 -25.89 12.43 -15.80
C GLY A 455 -25.48 11.09 -16.41
N GLU A 456 -24.88 11.15 -17.59
CA GLU A 456 -24.20 10.01 -18.21
C GLU A 456 -22.76 9.96 -17.69
N SER A 457 -22.29 8.78 -17.28
CA SER A 457 -20.89 8.53 -16.93
C SER A 457 -20.11 8.18 -18.20
N ILE A 458 -18.98 8.84 -18.44
CA ILE A 458 -18.12 8.63 -19.61
C ILE A 458 -16.76 8.12 -19.14
N ALA A 459 -16.30 7.02 -19.72
CA ALA A 459 -14.96 6.52 -19.48
C ALA A 459 -13.94 7.32 -20.30
N CYS A 460 -12.92 7.83 -19.61
CA CYS A 460 -11.89 8.69 -20.17
C CYS A 460 -10.51 8.19 -19.76
N TYR A 461 -9.51 8.48 -20.59
CA TYR A 461 -8.12 8.50 -20.14
C TYR A 461 -7.78 9.88 -19.60
N LEU A 462 -7.35 9.92 -18.35
CA LEU A 462 -6.71 11.07 -17.74
C LEU A 462 -5.21 11.06 -18.08
N SER A 463 -4.73 12.23 -18.50
CA SER A 463 -3.32 12.54 -18.63
C SER A 463 -2.96 13.72 -17.75
N VAL A 464 -1.79 13.63 -17.11
CA VAL A 464 -1.23 14.67 -16.25
C VAL A 464 0.03 15.23 -16.89
N SER A 465 0.11 16.55 -17.05
CA SER A 465 1.34 17.23 -17.50
C SER A 465 2.25 17.61 -16.34
N GLU A 466 3.53 17.87 -16.65
CA GLU A 466 4.55 18.33 -15.67
C GLU A 466 4.17 19.62 -14.94
N ASP A 467 3.35 20.49 -15.55
CA ASP A 467 2.85 21.73 -14.92
C ASP A 467 1.54 21.52 -14.13
N GLY A 468 1.15 20.27 -13.88
CA GLY A 468 0.00 19.90 -13.06
C GLY A 468 -1.35 20.13 -13.73
N LYS A 469 -1.40 20.17 -15.08
CA LYS A 469 -2.64 20.27 -15.82
C LYS A 469 -3.23 18.89 -16.06
N LEU A 470 -4.53 18.76 -15.82
CA LEU A 470 -5.30 17.54 -16.04
C LEU A 470 -6.02 17.63 -17.38
N THR A 471 -5.99 16.57 -18.18
CA THR A 471 -6.68 16.53 -19.48
C THR A 471 -7.31 15.16 -19.71
N LEU A 472 -8.62 15.17 -19.97
CA LEU A 472 -9.42 14.00 -20.28
C LEU A 472 -9.48 13.79 -21.79
N THR A 473 -9.35 12.53 -22.19
CA THR A 473 -9.60 12.06 -23.56
C THR A 473 -10.63 10.93 -23.51
N GLU A 474 -11.79 11.15 -24.12
CA GLU A 474 -12.86 10.14 -24.20
C GLU A 474 -12.36 8.87 -24.89
N ILE A 475 -12.81 7.72 -24.41
CA ILE A 475 -12.53 6.43 -25.03
C ILE A 475 -13.60 6.17 -26.08
N ASP A 476 -13.24 6.29 -27.36
CA ASP A 476 -14.15 5.97 -28.47
C ASP A 476 -14.47 4.45 -28.46
N GLU A 477 -15.65 4.08 -27.95
CA GLU A 477 -16.14 2.68 -27.99
C GLU A 477 -16.41 2.17 -29.43
N ASP A 478 -16.49 3.08 -30.42
CA ASP A 478 -16.74 2.80 -31.83
C ASP A 478 -15.70 3.53 -32.72
N GLY A 479 -14.42 3.08 -32.72
CA GLY A 479 -13.33 3.87 -33.29
C GLY A 479 -12.19 3.16 -34.01
N ASP A 480 -12.32 1.88 -34.36
CA ASP A 480 -11.40 1.17 -35.26
C ASP A 480 -11.91 1.29 -36.72
N GLU A 481 -12.04 2.52 -37.23
CA GLU A 481 -12.26 2.78 -38.66
C GLU A 481 -11.44 4.00 -39.12
N ASP A 482 -10.35 3.71 -39.83
CA ASP A 482 -9.73 4.51 -40.89
C ASP A 482 -10.00 6.03 -40.84
N SER A 483 -9.08 6.79 -40.24
CA SER A 483 -8.86 8.16 -40.73
C SER A 483 -8.09 8.09 -42.05
N GLU A 484 -8.84 7.88 -43.15
CA GLU A 484 -8.35 8.15 -44.51
C GLU A 484 -8.00 9.64 -44.63
N GLU A 485 -6.76 10.00 -44.29
CA GLU A 485 -6.11 11.15 -44.91
C GLU A 485 -5.83 10.81 -46.38
N ALA A 486 -6.59 11.46 -47.26
CA ALA A 486 -6.31 11.48 -48.68
C ALA A 486 -4.93 12.14 -48.94
N ASP A 487 -3.88 11.33 -49.10
CA ASP A 487 -2.89 11.47 -50.19
C ASP A 487 -1.81 10.35 -50.19
N ASN A 488 -2.14 9.23 -50.82
CA ASN A 488 -1.35 8.58 -51.89
C ASN A 488 0.20 8.61 -51.79
N LYS A 489 0.82 7.59 -51.16
CA LYS A 489 1.80 6.65 -51.78
C LYS A 489 2.57 5.78 -50.76
N GLY A 490 2.17 4.50 -50.70
CA GLY A 490 3.06 3.33 -50.76
C GLY A 490 4.09 3.10 -49.65
N GLY A 491 3.77 2.17 -48.74
CA GLY A 491 4.72 1.47 -47.88
C GLY A 491 3.97 0.49 -46.98
N LYS A 492 4.40 -0.77 -46.91
CA LYS A 492 3.74 -1.86 -46.18
C LYS A 492 3.62 -1.53 -44.69
N SER A 493 2.42 -1.66 -44.12
CA SER A 493 2.20 -1.79 -42.68
C SER A 493 2.40 -3.25 -42.27
N ASP A 494 3.24 -3.46 -41.25
CA ASP A 494 3.18 -4.64 -40.40
C ASP A 494 2.25 -4.27 -39.24
N ASP A 495 1.22 -5.08 -39.02
CA ASP A 495 0.15 -4.85 -38.04
C ASP A 495 0.72 -4.91 -36.61
N LYS A 496 0.50 -3.85 -35.83
CA LYS A 496 0.60 -3.85 -34.36
C LYS A 496 -0.83 -3.80 -33.81
N GLU A 497 -1.28 -4.88 -33.19
CA GLU A 497 -2.53 -4.91 -32.41
C GLU A 497 -2.30 -4.12 -31.11
N VAL A 498 -3.18 -3.14 -30.85
CA VAL A 498 -3.28 -2.42 -29.57
C VAL A 498 -4.46 -3.03 -28.83
N TYR A 499 -4.23 -3.58 -27.63
CA TYR A 499 -5.27 -4.21 -26.82
C TYR A 499 -6.24 -3.14 -26.29
N GLY A 500 -7.51 -3.22 -26.69
CA GLY A 500 -8.58 -2.34 -26.25
C GLY A 500 -9.37 -2.97 -25.11
N VAL A 501 -9.42 -2.28 -23.96
CA VAL A 501 -10.27 -2.61 -22.82
C VAL A 501 -11.73 -2.54 -23.27
N ARG A 502 -12.46 -3.64 -23.12
CA ARG A 502 -13.85 -3.74 -23.56
C ARG A 502 -14.78 -3.45 -22.40
N LEU A 503 -15.13 -2.17 -22.19
CA LEU A 503 -16.11 -1.78 -21.18
C LEU A 503 -17.50 -2.22 -21.63
N SER A 504 -18.14 -3.13 -20.89
CA SER A 504 -19.50 -3.54 -21.19
C SER A 504 -20.52 -2.65 -20.47
N ARG A 505 -21.59 -2.28 -21.17
CA ARG A 505 -22.71 -1.45 -20.66
C ARG A 505 -23.40 -2.11 -19.48
N GLY A 506 -22.95 -1.80 -18.28
CA GLY A 506 -23.50 -2.28 -17.01
C GLY A 506 -23.53 -1.22 -15.90
N PHE A 507 -23.60 0.07 -16.25
CA PHE A 507 -23.65 1.16 -15.27
C PHE A 507 -25.04 1.27 -14.62
N LEU A 508 -25.26 0.60 -13.49
CA LEU A 508 -26.42 0.82 -12.62
C LEU A 508 -26.01 0.81 -11.14
N ARG A 509 -26.01 2.01 -10.55
CA ARG A 509 -26.28 2.37 -9.14
C ARG A 509 -25.61 1.55 -8.04
N ALA A 510 -24.65 2.18 -7.36
CA ALA A 510 -24.51 2.03 -5.92
C ALA A 510 -25.65 2.81 -5.24
N ASP A 511 -26.68 2.11 -4.76
CA ASP A 511 -27.55 2.70 -3.73
C ASP A 511 -26.74 2.65 -2.42
N SER A 512 -26.45 3.83 -1.86
CA SER A 512 -25.79 4.04 -0.57
C SER A 512 -26.26 3.08 0.53
N LEU A 513 -25.32 2.44 1.23
CA LEU A 513 -25.53 1.85 2.55
C LEU A 513 -24.83 2.65 3.64
#